data_AF-A0AAU2TAX3-F1
#
_entry.id   AF-A0AAU2TAX3-F1
#
_cell.length_a   1.000
_cell.length_b   1.000
_cell.length_c   1.000
_cell.angle_alpha   90.00
_cell.angle_beta   90.00
_cell.angle_gamma   90.00
#
_symmetry.space_group_name_H-M   'P 1'
#
loop_
_entity.id
_entity.type
_entity.pdbx_description
1 polymer ?
#
loop_
_entity_poly.entity_id
_entity_poly.type
_entity_poly.pdbx_seq_one_letter_code
_entity_poly.pdbx_strand_id
1 'polypeptide(L)'
;MGDGGEARGAGADGNVDLGQDAPPEPSGPSAPAGGRLRLVARLRKHPLLGSAVALALLATATTVPIVLAASGDETPCRELPAATRALAEDPAAATRALDPGDDLARFDAVRELLVYEHPCGDGGEVLGRIVDAATRATGAENPHTLAQARGAFAVAAALNGVELPDGMAPGVARMLAQYVVDQHRWTRSDDDAVRPAVPAEEAGLDDEGWTTYGRFLAPGEAHTDFEHTQPYSDIEADPEELVAELAKDPEAFAILYSAERAWLAYYLERLDGQGRDPDYHPKPSKDGYETPDTYWVDSDLEHMADRVGALMKYRARYARDGTIADVTAFDAAVGRYTPGVYLAHTTQVTTRPPMAGIAARYAGRVRGDLMDARHQLLRVVSFWATARKVPKERADVMRQAIDDRYVRALWLTI
;
A
#
# COMPACT_ATOMS: atom_id res chain seq x y z
N MET A 1 8.07 -30.38 61.33
CA MET A 1 7.42 -30.17 62.64
C MET A 1 7.39 -28.68 62.88
N GLY A 2 6.20 -28.11 63.11
CA GLY A 2 6.01 -26.68 63.32
C GLY A 2 5.03 -26.11 62.29
N ASP A 3 3.75 -26.25 62.64
CA ASP A 3 2.57 -25.87 61.89
C ASP A 3 2.09 -24.47 62.30
N GLY A 4 1.25 -23.85 61.48
CA GLY A 4 0.47 -22.65 61.80
C GLY A 4 0.73 -21.46 60.86
N GLY A 5 -0.24 -20.93 60.12
CA GLY A 5 -1.65 -21.28 59.99
C GLY A 5 -2.32 -20.34 58.97
N GLU A 6 -3.42 -20.86 58.40
CA GLU A 6 -4.69 -20.23 58.01
C GLU A 6 -4.76 -18.73 57.63
N ALA A 7 -5.56 -18.26 56.67
CA ALA A 7 -6.46 -18.89 55.71
C ALA A 7 -7.14 -17.81 54.82
N ARG A 8 -7.82 -18.31 53.77
CA ARG A 8 -8.94 -17.74 52.96
C ARG A 8 -8.55 -16.77 51.85
N GLY A 9 -9.05 -16.91 50.62
CA GLY A 9 -9.97 -17.87 49.97
C GLY A 9 -10.16 -17.38 48.52
N ALA A 10 -10.07 -18.25 47.50
CA ALA A 10 -11.21 -18.85 46.77
C ALA A 10 -12.34 -17.83 46.47
N GLY A 11 -12.83 -17.63 45.26
CA GLY A 11 -12.82 -18.35 43.97
C GLY A 11 -13.55 -17.45 42.95
N ALA A 12 -13.22 -17.58 41.67
CA ALA A 12 -14.05 -18.28 40.69
C ALA A 12 -15.25 -17.48 40.15
N ASP A 13 -15.16 -17.21 38.85
CA ASP A 13 -16.21 -17.11 37.82
C ASP A 13 -17.36 -16.10 37.95
N GLY A 14 -17.58 -15.36 36.86
CA GLY A 14 -18.84 -14.64 36.63
C GLY A 14 -18.82 -13.75 35.38
N ASN A 15 -19.10 -14.34 34.22
CA ASN A 15 -19.71 -13.62 33.09
C ASN A 15 -21.02 -12.96 33.55
N VAL A 16 -21.19 -11.63 33.46
CA VAL A 16 -22.48 -11.00 33.12
C VAL A 16 -22.29 -9.57 32.58
N ASP A 17 -22.89 -9.35 31.40
CA ASP A 17 -23.30 -8.10 30.75
C ASP A 17 -24.31 -7.29 31.60
N LEU A 18 -24.20 -5.95 31.66
CA LEU A 18 -25.32 -5.04 31.95
C LEU A 18 -25.02 -3.60 31.46
N GLY A 19 -25.91 -3.08 30.62
CA GLY A 19 -25.97 -1.67 30.21
C GLY A 19 -26.60 -0.72 31.23
N GLN A 20 -26.45 0.58 30.92
CA GLN A 20 -27.31 1.74 31.19
C GLN A 20 -28.15 1.82 32.49
N ASP A 21 -27.94 2.87 33.30
CA ASP A 21 -28.97 3.88 33.61
C ASP A 21 -28.45 5.10 34.43
N ALA A 22 -29.10 6.25 34.20
CA ALA A 22 -28.79 7.68 34.47
C ALA A 22 -29.05 8.14 35.95
N PRO A 23 -29.21 9.44 36.39
CA PRO A 23 -29.74 10.67 35.73
C PRO A 23 -29.15 12.05 36.28
N PRO A 24 -29.85 13.23 36.26
CA PRO A 24 -29.96 14.24 35.18
C PRO A 24 -29.57 15.71 35.57
N GLU A 25 -29.77 16.64 34.64
CA GLU A 25 -29.46 18.10 34.57
C GLU A 25 -29.98 19.04 35.70
N PRO A 26 -29.69 20.37 35.59
CA PRO A 26 -30.78 21.25 35.13
C PRO A 26 -30.41 22.30 34.07
N SER A 27 -31.45 22.70 33.34
CA SER A 27 -31.45 23.41 32.07
C SER A 27 -31.60 24.94 32.15
N GLY A 28 -31.03 25.65 31.15
CA GLY A 28 -31.58 26.86 30.47
C GLY A 28 -31.24 28.28 31.00
N PRO A 29 -31.33 29.34 30.16
CA PRO A 29 -32.14 29.40 28.93
C PRO A 29 -31.44 29.93 27.64
N SER A 30 -32.24 29.87 26.57
CA SER A 30 -32.02 29.97 25.13
C SER A 30 -31.70 31.36 24.50
N ALA A 31 -30.87 31.32 23.43
CA ALA A 31 -30.91 32.06 22.13
C ALA A 31 -30.87 33.63 22.10
N PRO A 32 -30.49 34.33 20.99
CA PRO A 32 -30.40 33.86 19.59
C PRO A 32 -29.21 34.35 18.73
N ALA A 33 -29.29 33.94 17.46
CA ALA A 33 -28.52 34.25 16.27
C ALA A 33 -28.17 35.73 15.97
N GLY A 34 -27.11 35.90 15.17
CA GLY A 34 -26.91 37.07 14.29
C GLY A 34 -25.64 37.87 14.57
N GLY A 35 -24.69 37.91 13.63
CA GLY A 35 -23.48 38.71 13.84
C GLY A 35 -22.45 38.89 12.73
N ARG A 36 -22.64 38.41 11.49
CA ARG A 36 -21.72 38.67 10.36
C ARG A 36 -21.75 40.11 9.81
N LEU A 37 -22.32 41.07 10.56
CA LEU A 37 -22.44 42.49 10.19
C LEU A 37 -21.63 43.44 11.10
N ARG A 38 -20.65 42.94 11.87
CA ARG A 38 -19.81 43.78 12.76
C ARG A 38 -18.36 44.03 12.31
N LEU A 39 -18.05 43.80 11.04
CA LEU A 39 -16.72 44.11 10.46
C LEU A 39 -16.72 45.29 9.47
N VAL A 40 -17.86 45.93 9.21
CA VAL A 40 -17.96 47.12 8.32
C VAL A 40 -18.34 48.41 9.07
N ALA A 41 -18.23 48.42 10.40
CA ALA A 41 -18.60 49.57 11.24
C ALA A 41 -17.44 50.13 12.10
N ARG A 42 -16.22 50.18 11.54
CA ARG A 42 -15.07 50.87 12.16
C ARG A 42 -14.15 51.50 11.10
N LEU A 43 -14.71 52.30 10.20
CA LEU A 43 -13.97 53.25 9.36
C LEU A 43 -14.89 54.42 8.99
N ARG A 44 -15.32 55.17 10.00
CA ARG A 44 -15.99 56.47 9.87
C ARG A 44 -15.53 57.35 11.01
N LYS A 45 -14.43 58.09 10.79
CA LYS A 45 -14.05 59.30 11.52
C LYS A 45 -12.78 59.88 10.88
N HIS A 46 -12.90 60.44 9.67
CA HIS A 46 -12.03 61.53 9.18
C HIS A 46 -12.72 62.15 7.95
N PRO A 47 -13.51 63.22 8.13
CA PRO A 47 -14.04 64.00 7.02
C PRO A 47 -13.00 65.07 6.66
N LEU A 48 -12.60 65.12 5.39
CA LEU A 48 -12.08 66.27 4.62
C LEU A 48 -11.07 65.76 3.57
N LEU A 49 -11.20 66.28 2.34
CA LEU A 49 -10.56 65.90 1.06
C LEU A 49 -11.32 64.76 0.35
N GLY A 50 -12.06 64.95 -0.75
CA GLY A 50 -12.12 66.06 -1.69
C GLY A 50 -11.95 65.53 -3.12
N SER A 51 -13.03 65.02 -3.71
CA SER A 51 -13.39 64.97 -5.15
C SER A 51 -12.45 64.40 -6.24
N ALA A 52 -13.12 63.80 -7.25
CA ALA A 52 -12.68 63.38 -8.59
C ALA A 52 -12.03 61.97 -8.66
N VAL A 53 -12.51 61.00 -9.43
CA VAL A 53 -13.11 61.03 -10.77
C VAL A 53 -14.13 59.89 -10.90
N ALA A 54 -15.40 60.24 -11.02
CA ALA A 54 -16.43 59.41 -11.64
C ALA A 54 -16.89 60.18 -12.89
N LEU A 55 -16.18 59.99 -14.00
CA LEU A 55 -16.55 60.41 -15.37
C LEU A 55 -15.48 59.91 -16.36
N ALA A 56 -15.51 58.62 -16.65
CA ALA A 56 -14.88 58.03 -17.83
C ALA A 56 -15.54 56.67 -18.16
N LEU A 57 -16.87 56.67 -18.25
CA LEU A 57 -17.59 55.74 -19.11
C LEU A 57 -17.83 56.50 -20.41
N LEU A 58 -17.24 56.04 -21.51
CA LEU A 58 -17.74 56.07 -22.89
C LEU A 58 -16.56 56.00 -23.87
N ALA A 59 -16.25 54.78 -24.33
CA ALA A 59 -15.81 54.45 -25.70
C ALA A 59 -14.88 53.23 -25.69
N THR A 60 -15.46 52.04 -25.80
CA THR A 60 -14.93 50.89 -26.59
C THR A 60 -15.99 49.80 -26.56
N ALA A 61 -16.98 49.96 -27.43
CA ALA A 61 -17.86 48.87 -27.82
C ALA A 61 -17.05 47.91 -28.70
N THR A 62 -16.44 46.90 -28.09
CA THR A 62 -16.00 45.70 -28.80
C THR A 62 -17.03 44.62 -28.54
N THR A 63 -17.70 44.20 -29.61
CA THR A 63 -18.59 43.05 -29.68
C THR A 63 -17.87 41.81 -29.14
N VAL A 64 -18.20 41.41 -27.92
CA VAL A 64 -17.85 40.08 -27.39
C VAL A 64 -18.82 39.11 -28.04
N PRO A 65 -18.36 38.09 -28.80
CA PRO A 65 -19.24 37.02 -29.21
C PRO A 65 -19.68 36.30 -27.94
N ILE A 66 -20.97 36.42 -27.61
CA ILE A 66 -21.62 35.58 -26.61
C ILE A 66 -21.63 34.17 -27.22
N VAL A 67 -20.56 33.42 -26.96
CA VAL A 67 -20.58 31.98 -27.08
C VAL A 67 -21.53 31.51 -25.99
N LEU A 68 -22.63 30.87 -26.42
CA LEU A 68 -23.50 30.09 -25.55
C LEU A 68 -22.61 29.12 -24.77
N ALA A 69 -22.35 29.45 -23.50
CA ALA A 69 -21.77 28.52 -22.56
C ALA A 69 -22.76 27.37 -22.43
N ALA A 70 -22.45 26.27 -23.10
CA ALA A 70 -22.91 24.97 -22.66
C ALA A 70 -22.42 24.83 -21.22
N SER A 71 -23.37 24.82 -20.31
CA SER A 71 -23.20 24.44 -18.92
C SER A 71 -22.72 22.99 -18.86
N GLY A 72 -21.40 22.83 -18.87
CA GLY A 72 -20.71 21.66 -18.33
C GLY A 72 -19.74 22.18 -17.29
N ASP A 73 -19.99 21.86 -16.02
CA ASP A 73 -19.01 22.02 -14.93
C ASP A 73 -17.87 21.00 -15.12
N GLU A 74 -17.19 21.04 -16.26
CA GLU A 74 -15.93 20.30 -16.43
C GLU A 74 -14.80 21.25 -16.06
N THR A 75 -14.17 20.98 -14.93
CA THR A 75 -12.90 21.61 -14.56
C THR A 75 -11.95 21.46 -15.75
N PRO A 76 -11.45 22.56 -16.35
CA PRO A 76 -10.62 22.47 -17.53
C PRO A 76 -9.37 21.64 -17.21
N CYS A 77 -9.07 20.64 -18.05
CA CYS A 77 -7.90 19.80 -17.85
C CYS A 77 -6.62 20.65 -17.82
N ARG A 78 -5.62 20.17 -17.08
CA ARG A 78 -4.34 20.87 -16.91
C ARG A 78 -3.23 20.14 -17.65
N GLU A 79 -2.46 20.85 -18.48
CA GLU A 79 -1.29 20.26 -19.15
C GLU A 79 -0.15 20.04 -18.16
N LEU A 80 0.55 18.91 -18.26
CA LEU A 80 1.78 18.69 -17.52
C LEU A 80 2.91 19.56 -18.08
N PRO A 81 3.68 20.28 -17.23
CA PRO A 81 4.85 21.02 -17.68
C PRO A 81 5.85 20.11 -18.41
N ALA A 82 6.52 20.65 -19.44
CA ALA A 82 7.52 19.91 -20.21
C ALA A 82 8.66 19.36 -19.33
N ALA A 83 9.04 20.10 -18.29
CA ALA A 83 10.05 19.66 -17.31
C ALA A 83 9.58 18.45 -16.51
N THR A 84 8.30 18.38 -16.11
CA THR A 84 7.71 17.22 -15.44
C THR A 84 7.67 16.03 -16.38
N ARG A 85 7.19 16.22 -17.62
CA ARG A 85 7.16 15.14 -18.62
C ARG A 85 8.54 14.54 -18.88
N ALA A 86 9.60 15.36 -18.87
CA ALA A 86 10.97 14.88 -19.07
C ALA A 86 11.45 13.91 -17.98
N LEU A 87 10.87 13.95 -16.77
CA LEU A 87 11.22 13.01 -15.70
C LEU A 87 10.88 11.55 -16.07
N ALA A 88 9.85 11.32 -16.89
CA ALA A 88 9.47 9.96 -17.30
C ALA A 88 10.56 9.23 -18.10
N GLU A 89 11.50 9.98 -18.70
CA GLU A 89 12.58 9.45 -19.53
C GLU A 89 13.96 9.51 -18.84
N ASP A 90 14.05 10.07 -17.63
CA ASP A 90 15.29 10.19 -16.84
C ASP A 90 15.07 9.63 -15.41
N PRO A 91 15.31 8.33 -15.20
CA PRO A 91 15.17 7.67 -13.90
C PRO A 91 15.95 8.36 -12.77
N ALA A 92 17.14 8.89 -13.05
CA ALA A 92 17.96 9.53 -12.03
C ALA A 92 17.39 10.89 -11.62
N ALA A 93 16.87 11.67 -12.58
CA ALA A 93 16.15 12.90 -12.28
C ALA A 93 14.81 12.62 -11.57
N ALA A 94 14.06 11.60 -12.01
CA ALA A 94 12.81 11.19 -11.39
C ALA A 94 13.02 10.76 -9.93
N THR A 95 14.03 9.92 -9.65
CA THR A 95 14.40 9.52 -8.28
C THR A 95 14.70 10.75 -7.42
N ARG A 96 15.50 11.70 -7.92
CA ARG A 96 15.80 12.94 -7.19
C ARG A 96 14.58 13.81 -6.95
N ALA A 97 13.60 13.79 -7.85
CA ALA A 97 12.37 14.56 -7.73
C ALA A 97 11.38 13.94 -6.73
N LEU A 98 11.32 12.60 -6.64
CA LEU A 98 10.42 11.89 -5.73
C LEU A 98 11.03 11.55 -4.37
N ASP A 99 12.34 11.68 -4.18
CA ASP A 99 12.97 11.45 -2.87
C ASP A 99 12.55 12.56 -1.86
N PRO A 100 11.82 12.27 -0.79
CA PRO A 100 11.41 13.29 0.17
C PRO A 100 12.54 13.72 1.13
N GLY A 101 13.66 12.98 1.17
CA GLY A 101 14.67 13.05 2.24
C GLY A 101 14.30 12.18 3.45
N ASP A 102 15.27 11.89 4.32
CA ASP A 102 15.05 11.08 5.53
C ASP A 102 14.09 11.77 6.52
N ASP A 103 14.06 13.09 6.52
CA ASP A 103 13.22 13.94 7.37
C ASP A 103 11.91 14.38 6.71
N LEU A 104 11.61 13.84 5.51
CA LEU A 104 10.46 14.19 4.69
C LEU A 104 10.35 15.67 4.32
N ALA A 105 11.42 16.46 4.44
CA ALA A 105 11.37 17.91 4.23
C ALA A 105 10.92 18.34 2.82
N ARG A 106 10.98 17.44 1.83
CA ARG A 106 10.55 17.69 0.45
C ARG A 106 9.23 17.03 0.09
N PHE A 107 8.53 16.42 1.04
CA PHE A 107 7.32 15.64 0.77
C PHE A 107 6.22 16.47 0.07
N ASP A 108 6.01 17.72 0.47
CA ASP A 108 5.03 18.59 -0.21
C ASP A 108 5.33 18.77 -1.70
N ALA A 109 6.60 18.88 -2.09
CA ALA A 109 6.98 18.99 -3.49
C ALA A 109 6.73 17.68 -4.26
N VAL A 110 6.89 16.53 -3.60
CA VAL A 110 6.53 15.22 -4.16
C VAL A 110 5.01 15.14 -4.39
N ARG A 111 4.24 15.55 -3.38
CA ARG A 111 2.77 15.57 -3.46
C ARG A 111 2.26 16.51 -4.55
N GLU A 112 2.79 17.73 -4.65
CA GLU A 112 2.44 18.68 -5.72
C GLU A 112 2.76 18.16 -7.13
N LEU A 113 3.79 17.30 -7.26
CA LEU A 113 4.16 16.69 -8.53
C LEU A 113 3.18 15.59 -8.92
N LEU A 114 2.80 14.72 -7.97
CA LEU A 114 2.03 13.51 -8.22
C LEU A 114 0.51 13.71 -8.18
N VAL A 115 0.03 14.50 -7.22
CA VAL A 115 -1.40 14.80 -7.05
C VAL A 115 -1.79 15.90 -8.03
N TYR A 116 -1.94 15.49 -9.30
CA TYR A 116 -2.28 16.38 -10.40
C TYR A 116 -3.73 16.17 -10.81
N GLU A 117 -4.62 17.09 -10.40
CA GLU A 117 -6.03 17.01 -10.75
C GLU A 117 -6.23 17.19 -12.28
N HIS A 118 -6.97 16.26 -12.88
CA HIS A 118 -7.45 16.31 -14.27
C HIS A 118 -6.35 16.60 -15.32
N PRO A 119 -5.31 15.76 -15.44
CA PRO A 119 -4.27 15.95 -16.44
C PRO A 119 -4.84 15.82 -17.87
N CYS A 120 -4.44 16.71 -18.77
CA CYS A 120 -4.84 16.61 -20.18
C CYS A 120 -4.15 15.42 -20.89
N GLY A 121 -4.89 14.75 -21.77
CA GLY A 121 -4.33 13.77 -22.71
C GLY A 121 -3.65 12.59 -22.01
N ASP A 122 -2.37 12.35 -22.31
CA ASP A 122 -1.56 11.26 -21.76
C ASP A 122 -0.98 11.54 -20.36
N GLY A 123 -1.41 12.62 -19.69
CA GLY A 123 -0.73 13.08 -18.49
C GLY A 123 -0.76 12.09 -17.32
N GLY A 124 -1.85 11.33 -17.12
CA GLY A 124 -1.88 10.27 -16.11
C GLY A 124 -0.88 9.15 -16.42
N GLU A 125 -0.78 8.72 -17.68
CA GLU A 125 0.23 7.75 -18.13
C GLU A 125 1.65 8.27 -17.89
N VAL A 126 1.92 9.54 -18.17
CA VAL A 126 3.21 10.16 -17.88
C VAL A 126 3.52 10.16 -16.38
N LEU A 127 2.56 10.52 -15.52
CA LEU A 127 2.76 10.49 -14.06
C LEU A 127 3.07 9.06 -13.57
N GLY A 128 2.36 8.06 -14.11
CA GLY A 128 2.68 6.65 -13.83
C GLY A 128 4.09 6.27 -14.26
N ARG A 129 4.55 6.72 -15.43
CA ARG A 129 5.93 6.50 -15.90
C ARG A 129 6.98 7.21 -15.05
N ILE A 130 6.67 8.39 -14.50
CA ILE A 130 7.57 9.09 -13.56
C ILE A 130 7.73 8.29 -12.27
N VAL A 131 6.62 7.79 -11.71
CA VAL A 131 6.64 6.93 -10.52
C VAL A 131 7.52 5.71 -10.78
N ASP A 132 7.23 4.92 -11.83
CA ASP A 132 8.02 3.74 -12.16
C ASP A 132 9.50 4.08 -12.40
N ALA A 133 9.81 5.13 -13.16
CA ALA A 133 11.18 5.56 -13.42
C ALA A 133 11.94 5.98 -12.13
N ALA A 134 11.27 6.63 -11.19
CA ALA A 134 11.86 7.10 -9.95
C ALA A 134 12.12 5.99 -8.93
N THR A 135 11.28 4.95 -8.91
CA THR A 135 11.32 3.96 -7.83
C THR A 135 11.89 2.62 -8.28
N ARG A 136 11.94 2.34 -9.59
CA ARG A 136 12.44 1.06 -10.11
C ARG A 136 13.94 0.88 -9.88
N ALA A 137 14.36 -0.34 -9.59
CA ALA A 137 15.77 -0.70 -9.63
C ALA A 137 16.35 -0.51 -11.05
N THR A 138 17.66 -0.27 -11.16
CA THR A 138 18.35 -0.12 -12.46
C THR A 138 18.51 -1.44 -13.23
N GLY A 139 17.84 -2.51 -12.78
CA GLY A 139 17.80 -3.85 -13.37
C GLY A 139 17.36 -4.89 -12.33
N ALA A 140 16.92 -6.06 -12.78
CA ALA A 140 16.42 -7.14 -11.92
C ALA A 140 17.45 -7.67 -10.90
N GLU A 141 18.75 -7.56 -11.21
CA GLU A 141 19.85 -8.00 -10.35
C GLU A 141 20.43 -6.87 -9.47
N ASN A 142 19.92 -5.64 -9.63
CA ASN A 142 20.43 -4.49 -8.89
C ASN A 142 19.53 -4.21 -7.67
N PRO A 143 20.11 -4.08 -6.47
CA PRO A 143 19.36 -3.67 -5.30
C PRO A 143 18.77 -2.25 -5.44
N HIS A 144 17.62 -2.02 -4.80
CA HIS A 144 17.09 -0.66 -4.65
C HIS A 144 18.03 0.19 -3.81
N THR A 145 18.17 1.45 -4.21
CA THR A 145 18.90 2.46 -3.44
C THR A 145 18.01 3.10 -2.39
N LEU A 146 18.61 3.68 -1.35
CA LEU A 146 17.87 4.35 -0.28
C LEU A 146 16.96 5.48 -0.80
N ALA A 147 17.42 6.23 -1.81
CA ALA A 147 16.61 7.30 -2.42
C ALA A 147 15.37 6.77 -3.16
N GLN A 148 15.48 5.59 -3.79
CA GLN A 148 14.36 4.94 -4.47
C GLN A 148 13.34 4.42 -3.45
N ALA A 149 13.81 3.80 -2.36
CA ALA A 149 12.96 3.31 -1.28
C ALA A 149 12.19 4.47 -0.60
N ARG A 150 12.87 5.59 -0.27
CA ARG A 150 12.17 6.78 0.24
C ARG A 150 11.19 7.36 -0.79
N GLY A 151 11.54 7.31 -2.07
CA GLY A 151 10.63 7.69 -3.15
C GLY A 151 9.37 6.83 -3.18
N ALA A 152 9.51 5.51 -2.98
CA ALA A 152 8.37 4.59 -2.91
C ALA A 152 7.46 4.89 -1.70
N PHE A 153 8.04 5.18 -0.53
CA PHE A 153 7.29 5.69 0.63
C PHE A 153 6.52 6.97 0.26
N ALA A 154 7.21 7.96 -0.30
CA ALA A 154 6.60 9.25 -0.61
C ALA A 154 5.49 9.16 -1.66
N VAL A 155 5.63 8.28 -2.66
CA VAL A 155 4.56 8.01 -3.63
C VAL A 155 3.35 7.40 -2.93
N ALA A 156 3.56 6.38 -2.09
CA ALA A 156 2.47 5.74 -1.35
C ALA A 156 1.76 6.73 -0.42
N ALA A 157 2.51 7.54 0.33
CA ALA A 157 1.94 8.57 1.18
C ALA A 157 1.23 9.70 0.41
N ALA A 158 1.79 10.16 -0.71
CA ALA A 158 1.20 11.25 -1.48
C ALA A 158 -0.11 10.84 -2.17
N LEU A 159 -0.25 9.56 -2.51
CA LEU A 159 -1.43 9.02 -3.21
C LEU A 159 -2.41 8.32 -2.26
N ASN A 160 -2.13 8.31 -0.96
CA ASN A 160 -3.02 7.71 0.03
C ASN A 160 -4.37 8.46 0.07
N GLY A 161 -5.48 7.72 -0.08
CA GLY A 161 -6.82 8.29 -0.20
C GLY A 161 -7.08 9.16 -1.43
N VAL A 162 -6.21 9.14 -2.46
CA VAL A 162 -6.33 9.95 -3.68
C VAL A 162 -6.82 9.09 -4.85
N GLU A 163 -7.84 9.55 -5.57
CA GLU A 163 -8.26 8.94 -6.84
C GLU A 163 -7.20 9.19 -7.92
N LEU A 164 -6.73 8.13 -8.58
CA LEU A 164 -5.65 8.24 -9.55
C LEU A 164 -6.17 8.70 -10.91
N PRO A 165 -5.47 9.63 -11.59
CA PRO A 165 -5.78 9.96 -12.97
C PRO A 165 -5.67 8.73 -13.90
N ASP A 166 -6.52 8.70 -14.92
CA ASP A 166 -6.52 7.64 -15.94
C ASP A 166 -5.11 7.39 -16.51
N GLY A 167 -4.69 6.13 -16.50
CA GLY A 167 -3.39 5.69 -17.00
C GLY A 167 -2.23 5.75 -15.99
N MET A 168 -2.41 6.36 -14.81
CA MET A 168 -1.36 6.41 -13.78
C MET A 168 -1.17 5.06 -13.06
N ALA A 169 -2.27 4.33 -12.86
CA ALA A 169 -2.32 3.11 -12.04
C ALA A 169 -1.25 2.05 -12.40
N PRO A 170 -0.99 1.70 -13.67
CA PRO A 170 0.02 0.68 -13.99
C PRO A 170 1.44 1.04 -13.53
N GLY A 171 1.81 2.32 -13.54
CA GLY A 171 3.12 2.78 -13.06
C GLY A 171 3.29 2.64 -11.55
N VAL A 172 2.25 3.02 -10.79
CA VAL A 172 2.22 2.86 -9.34
C VAL A 172 2.16 1.39 -8.93
N ALA A 173 1.43 0.56 -9.67
CA ALA A 173 1.43 -0.89 -9.46
C ALA A 173 2.81 -1.52 -9.71
N ARG A 174 3.56 -1.06 -10.73
CA ARG A 174 4.94 -1.49 -10.98
C ARG A 174 5.91 -1.11 -9.85
N MET A 175 5.70 0.05 -9.22
CA MET A 175 6.42 0.40 -7.99
C MET A 175 6.11 -0.61 -6.89
N LEU A 176 4.84 -0.77 -6.47
CA LEU A 176 4.50 -1.69 -5.37
C LEU A 176 4.96 -3.13 -5.64
N ALA A 177 4.87 -3.60 -6.88
CA ALA A 177 5.39 -4.90 -7.28
C ALA A 177 6.91 -5.07 -7.08
N GLN A 178 7.69 -3.99 -7.20
CA GLN A 178 9.13 -4.00 -6.95
C GLN A 178 9.51 -3.90 -5.47
N TYR A 179 8.57 -3.48 -4.62
CA TYR A 179 8.70 -3.46 -3.16
C TYR A 179 7.77 -4.50 -2.51
N VAL A 180 7.58 -5.64 -3.17
CA VAL A 180 6.61 -6.66 -2.74
C VAL A 180 6.88 -7.16 -1.31
N VAL A 181 8.14 -7.29 -0.90
CA VAL A 181 8.47 -7.74 0.46
C VAL A 181 8.11 -6.68 1.50
N ASP A 182 8.42 -5.42 1.21
CA ASP A 182 8.19 -4.30 2.12
C ASP A 182 6.69 -4.02 2.33
N GLN A 183 5.85 -4.12 1.29
CA GLN A 183 4.40 -3.97 1.47
C GLN A 183 3.76 -5.13 2.26
N HIS A 184 4.41 -6.29 2.33
CA HIS A 184 3.96 -7.43 3.15
C HIS A 184 4.28 -7.26 4.63
N ARG A 185 5.24 -6.38 4.96
CA ARG A 185 5.48 -5.98 6.35
C ARG A 185 4.31 -5.18 6.90
N TRP A 186 3.76 -4.24 6.12
CA TRP A 186 2.73 -3.32 6.62
C TRP A 186 1.53 -4.07 7.21
N THR A 187 1.45 -4.06 8.54
CA THR A 187 0.34 -4.62 9.30
C THR A 187 -0.46 -3.51 10.01
N ARG A 188 0.18 -2.37 10.29
CA ARG A 188 -0.36 -1.12 10.85
C ARG A 188 0.78 -0.10 11.02
N SER A 189 0.46 1.14 11.38
CA SER A 189 1.46 2.10 11.85
C SER A 189 2.28 1.55 13.03
N ASP A 190 3.60 1.71 12.95
CA ASP A 190 4.55 1.26 13.97
C ASP A 190 5.32 2.46 14.52
N ASP A 191 5.29 2.62 15.85
CA ASP A 191 6.00 3.70 16.54
C ASP A 191 7.53 3.54 16.44
N ASP A 192 8.01 2.33 16.14
CA ASP A 192 9.43 2.04 15.93
C ASP A 192 9.92 2.33 14.49
N ALA A 193 9.00 2.59 13.55
CA ALA A 193 9.32 3.00 12.19
C ALA A 193 9.65 4.50 12.13
N VAL A 194 10.91 4.85 12.38
CA VAL A 194 11.37 6.23 12.55
C VAL A 194 11.83 6.94 11.27
N ARG A 195 11.93 6.24 10.13
CA ARG A 195 12.32 6.81 8.83
C ARG A 195 11.52 6.18 7.70
N PRO A 196 11.31 6.88 6.56
CA PRO A 196 10.59 6.35 5.40
C PRO A 196 11.30 5.20 4.67
N ALA A 197 12.60 5.01 4.90
CA ALA A 197 13.37 3.89 4.37
C ALA A 197 14.59 3.61 5.24
N VAL A 198 15.13 2.39 5.14
CA VAL A 198 16.34 1.96 5.84
C VAL A 198 17.37 1.36 4.88
N PRO A 199 18.67 1.50 5.19
CA PRO A 199 19.71 0.82 4.44
C PRO A 199 19.75 -0.69 4.77
N ALA A 200 20.41 -1.47 3.92
CA ALA A 200 20.44 -2.93 4.01
C ALA A 200 21.01 -3.47 5.33
N GLU A 201 21.96 -2.74 5.93
CA GLU A 201 22.58 -3.14 7.19
C GLU A 201 21.58 -3.15 8.35
N GLU A 202 20.60 -2.24 8.32
CA GLU A 202 19.57 -2.13 9.34
C GLU A 202 18.41 -3.11 9.12
N ALA A 203 18.19 -3.52 7.87
CA ALA A 203 17.23 -4.58 7.53
C ALA A 203 17.78 -6.00 7.79
N GLY A 204 19.07 -6.12 8.16
CA GLY A 204 19.74 -7.39 8.39
C GLY A 204 19.08 -8.23 9.48
N LEU A 205 19.29 -9.55 9.38
CA LEU A 205 18.83 -10.49 10.40
C LEU A 205 19.57 -10.29 11.72
N ASP A 206 18.85 -10.41 12.84
CA ASP A 206 19.42 -10.50 14.17
C ASP A 206 20.00 -11.90 14.47
N ASP A 207 20.47 -12.11 15.70
CA ASP A 207 21.05 -13.37 16.17
C ASP A 207 20.06 -14.56 16.17
N GLU A 208 18.75 -14.30 16.06
CA GLU A 208 17.70 -15.32 15.97
C GLU A 208 17.24 -15.53 14.53
N GLY A 209 17.85 -14.84 13.56
CA GLY A 209 17.42 -14.89 12.17
C GLY A 209 16.15 -14.10 11.92
N TRP A 210 15.83 -13.12 12.76
CA TRP A 210 14.65 -12.28 12.64
C TRP A 210 15.01 -10.90 12.07
N THR A 211 14.09 -10.35 11.28
CA THR A 211 14.06 -8.94 10.90
C THR A 211 12.61 -8.52 10.68
N THR A 212 12.32 -7.25 10.93
CA THR A 212 10.99 -6.69 10.70
C THR A 212 10.68 -6.54 9.20
N TYR A 213 11.71 -6.42 8.35
CA TYR A 213 11.59 -6.16 6.90
C TYR A 213 11.27 -7.40 6.04
N GLY A 214 10.81 -8.49 6.67
CA GLY A 214 10.46 -9.73 5.99
C GLY A 214 11.61 -10.73 5.91
N ARG A 215 11.50 -11.75 5.06
CA ARG A 215 12.46 -12.86 5.01
C ARG A 215 13.12 -12.96 3.65
N PHE A 216 14.29 -13.58 3.62
CA PHE A 216 15.06 -13.82 2.40
C PHE A 216 15.46 -12.55 1.64
N LEU A 217 15.83 -11.50 2.38
CA LEU A 217 16.20 -10.19 1.82
C LEU A 217 17.53 -10.26 1.06
N ALA A 218 17.61 -9.49 -0.02
CA ALA A 218 18.84 -9.40 -0.80
C ALA A 218 19.90 -8.60 -0.03
N PRO A 219 21.15 -9.07 0.03
CA PRO A 219 22.23 -8.28 0.60
C PRO A 219 22.40 -6.95 -0.13
N GLY A 220 22.49 -5.85 0.61
CA GLY A 220 22.73 -4.53 0.05
C GLY A 220 21.49 -3.83 -0.54
N GLU A 221 20.30 -4.39 -0.36
CA GLU A 221 19.04 -3.75 -0.76
C GLU A 221 18.51 -2.80 0.32
N ALA A 222 18.18 -1.57 -0.08
CA ALA A 222 17.46 -0.66 0.79
C ALA A 222 15.97 -1.03 0.83
N HIS A 223 15.34 -0.85 1.99
CA HIS A 223 13.95 -1.22 2.23
C HIS A 223 13.12 0.03 2.52
N THR A 224 11.93 0.06 1.94
CA THR A 224 10.91 1.06 2.23
C THR A 224 10.24 0.71 3.55
N ASP A 225 10.07 1.68 4.43
CA ASP A 225 9.36 1.48 5.68
C ASP A 225 7.98 2.13 5.59
N PHE A 226 7.02 1.40 5.03
CA PHE A 226 5.65 1.91 4.90
C PHE A 226 5.04 2.23 6.27
N GLU A 227 5.47 1.56 7.35
CA GLU A 227 4.99 1.69 8.75
C GLU A 227 5.30 3.05 9.40
N HIS A 228 6.15 3.84 8.75
CA HIS A 228 6.60 5.13 9.23
C HIS A 228 5.48 6.16 9.32
N THR A 229 5.19 6.60 10.55
CA THR A 229 4.19 7.65 10.85
C THR A 229 4.68 8.67 11.89
N GLN A 230 5.87 8.47 12.47
CA GLN A 230 6.42 9.39 13.48
C GLN A 230 7.63 10.18 12.95
N PRO A 231 7.77 11.48 13.24
CA PRO A 231 6.87 12.31 14.06
C PRO A 231 5.65 12.85 13.28
N TYR A 232 5.49 12.51 12.01
CA TYR A 232 4.51 13.09 11.09
C TYR A 232 3.28 12.19 10.94
N SER A 233 2.40 12.23 11.94
CA SER A 233 1.19 11.38 11.94
C SER A 233 0.20 11.70 10.82
N ASP A 234 0.40 12.79 10.10
CA ASP A 234 -0.39 13.23 8.95
C ASP A 234 0.17 12.77 7.59
N ILE A 235 1.34 12.13 7.58
CA ILE A 235 1.96 11.56 6.37
C ILE A 235 1.99 10.03 6.54
N GLU A 236 0.94 9.38 6.07
CA GLU A 236 0.76 7.93 6.16
C GLU A 236 0.84 7.29 4.78
N ALA A 237 1.70 6.28 4.62
CA ALA A 237 1.86 5.50 3.41
C ALA A 237 1.16 4.14 3.53
N ASP A 238 -0.17 4.09 3.45
CA ASP A 238 -0.92 2.83 3.53
C ASP A 238 -0.97 2.11 2.16
N PRO A 239 -0.25 0.98 1.99
CA PRO A 239 -0.30 0.23 0.74
C PRO A 239 -1.66 -0.43 0.50
N GLU A 240 -2.48 -0.72 1.53
CA GLU A 240 -3.77 -1.38 1.36
C GLU A 240 -4.79 -0.47 0.66
N GLU A 241 -4.90 0.80 1.09
CA GLU A 241 -5.75 1.79 0.41
C GLU A 241 -5.32 2.01 -1.04
N LEU A 242 -4.01 2.12 -1.26
CA LEU A 242 -3.47 2.27 -2.61
C LEU A 242 -3.73 1.04 -3.48
N VAL A 243 -3.60 -0.18 -2.95
CA VAL A 243 -3.95 -1.42 -3.66
C VAL A 243 -5.43 -1.46 -4.03
N ALA A 244 -6.32 -0.96 -3.15
CA ALA A 244 -7.74 -0.85 -3.46
C ALA A 244 -7.95 0.04 -4.69
N GLU A 245 -7.39 1.25 -4.68
CA GLU A 245 -7.49 2.21 -5.79
C GLU A 245 -6.95 1.61 -7.11
N LEU A 246 -5.80 0.97 -7.05
CA LEU A 246 -5.17 0.34 -8.23
C LEU A 246 -5.95 -0.85 -8.77
N ALA A 247 -6.69 -1.58 -7.93
CA ALA A 247 -7.44 -2.76 -8.35
C ALA A 247 -8.64 -2.44 -9.28
N LYS A 248 -8.97 -1.16 -9.50
CA LYS A 248 -9.94 -0.72 -10.51
C LYS A 248 -9.42 -0.89 -11.95
N ASP A 249 -8.10 -0.81 -12.14
CA ASP A 249 -7.45 -0.93 -13.45
C ASP A 249 -6.97 -2.37 -13.70
N PRO A 250 -7.32 -3.00 -14.84
CA PRO A 250 -6.98 -4.41 -15.09
C PRO A 250 -5.49 -4.66 -15.34
N GLU A 251 -4.71 -3.68 -15.82
CA GLU A 251 -3.26 -3.84 -15.96
C GLU A 251 -2.59 -3.75 -14.58
N ALA A 252 -2.94 -2.75 -13.78
CA ALA A 252 -2.46 -2.58 -12.41
C ALA A 252 -2.79 -3.80 -11.55
N PHE A 253 -4.03 -4.31 -11.63
CA PHE A 253 -4.44 -5.55 -10.99
C PHE A 253 -3.55 -6.74 -11.40
N ALA A 254 -3.29 -6.89 -12.70
CA ALA A 254 -2.47 -7.98 -13.22
C ALA A 254 -1.02 -7.91 -12.73
N ILE A 255 -0.46 -6.70 -12.61
CA ILE A 255 0.89 -6.46 -12.09
C ILE A 255 0.97 -6.88 -10.62
N LEU A 256 0.08 -6.35 -9.77
CA LEU A 256 0.05 -6.68 -8.34
C LEU A 256 -0.19 -8.17 -8.11
N TYR A 257 -1.20 -8.74 -8.78
CA TYR A 257 -1.52 -10.16 -8.65
C TYR A 257 -0.40 -11.08 -9.16
N SER A 258 0.40 -10.64 -10.13
CA SER A 258 1.56 -11.38 -10.59
C SER A 258 2.73 -11.28 -9.62
N ALA A 259 2.96 -10.10 -9.04
CA ALA A 259 3.98 -9.89 -8.01
C ALA A 259 3.74 -10.78 -6.78
N GLU A 260 2.49 -10.83 -6.29
CA GLU A 260 2.10 -11.69 -5.16
C GLU A 260 2.36 -13.19 -5.42
N ARG A 261 1.97 -13.66 -6.61
CA ARG A 261 2.20 -15.07 -7.00
C ARG A 261 3.68 -15.36 -7.22
N ALA A 262 4.45 -14.40 -7.72
CA ALA A 262 5.89 -14.51 -7.85
C ALA A 262 6.59 -14.56 -6.48
N TRP A 263 6.14 -13.72 -5.54
CA TRP A 263 6.62 -13.69 -4.17
C TRP A 263 6.35 -15.01 -3.44
N LEU A 264 5.15 -15.58 -3.56
CA LEU A 264 4.86 -16.91 -2.99
C LEU A 264 5.82 -17.99 -3.53
N ALA A 265 6.03 -18.03 -4.85
CA ALA A 265 6.93 -19.00 -5.46
C ALA A 265 8.39 -18.80 -5.00
N TYR A 266 8.83 -17.55 -4.92
CA TYR A 266 10.13 -17.15 -4.40
C TYR A 266 10.31 -17.54 -2.93
N TYR A 267 9.29 -17.36 -2.12
CA TYR A 267 9.33 -17.65 -0.70
C TYR A 267 9.49 -19.15 -0.45
N LEU A 268 8.62 -19.95 -1.08
CA LEU A 268 8.60 -21.40 -0.90
C LEU A 268 9.92 -22.07 -1.30
N GLU A 269 10.56 -21.66 -2.40
CA GLU A 269 11.80 -22.31 -2.86
C GLU A 269 13.00 -22.12 -1.92
N ARG A 270 12.91 -21.18 -0.95
CA ARG A 270 13.96 -20.93 0.05
C ARG A 270 13.77 -21.69 1.35
N LEU A 271 12.54 -22.12 1.62
CA LEU A 271 12.23 -22.96 2.77
C LEU A 271 12.96 -24.31 2.70
N ASP A 272 13.31 -24.82 3.87
CA ASP A 272 13.94 -26.13 4.01
C ASP A 272 12.97 -27.29 3.68
N GLY A 273 13.47 -28.53 3.77
CA GLY A 273 12.65 -29.73 3.53
C GLY A 273 11.56 -29.99 4.57
N GLN A 274 11.47 -29.16 5.62
CA GLN A 274 10.44 -29.20 6.66
C GLN A 274 9.53 -27.96 6.58
N GLY A 275 9.65 -27.13 5.54
CA GLY A 275 8.85 -25.90 5.41
C GLY A 275 9.15 -24.88 6.50
N ARG A 276 10.42 -24.78 6.91
CA ARG A 276 10.95 -23.80 7.85
C ARG A 276 11.85 -22.80 7.14
N ASP A 277 11.98 -21.63 7.75
CA ASP A 277 13.05 -20.70 7.41
C ASP A 277 14.38 -21.28 7.94
N PRO A 278 15.37 -21.56 7.07
CA PRO A 278 16.66 -22.09 7.49
C PRO A 278 17.47 -21.14 8.38
N ASP A 279 17.20 -19.84 8.34
CA ASP A 279 17.94 -18.82 9.11
C ASP A 279 17.29 -18.55 10.47
N TYR A 280 16.00 -18.88 10.65
CA TYR A 280 15.27 -18.60 11.89
C TYR A 280 15.56 -19.63 12.99
N HIS A 281 16.07 -19.14 14.12
CA HIS A 281 16.52 -19.92 15.26
C HIS A 281 16.01 -19.28 16.56
N PRO A 282 14.70 -19.41 16.88
CA PRO A 282 14.11 -18.76 18.04
C PRO A 282 14.76 -19.24 19.33
N LYS A 283 15.07 -18.30 20.22
CA LYS A 283 15.52 -18.66 21.57
C LYS A 283 14.31 -18.91 22.47
N PRO A 284 14.40 -19.84 23.44
CA PRO A 284 13.34 -20.01 24.44
C PRO A 284 13.06 -18.69 25.16
N SER A 285 11.79 -18.27 25.22
CA SER A 285 11.45 -17.04 25.95
C SER A 285 11.65 -17.23 27.46
N LYS A 286 12.01 -16.15 28.16
CA LYS A 286 12.16 -16.15 29.63
C LYS A 286 10.86 -16.47 30.36
N ASP A 287 9.73 -16.28 29.69
CA ASP A 287 8.38 -16.50 30.23
C ASP A 287 7.89 -17.93 29.96
N GLY A 288 8.74 -18.79 29.38
CA GLY A 288 8.43 -20.20 29.10
C GLY A 288 7.57 -20.42 27.86
N TYR A 289 7.32 -19.37 27.06
CA TYR A 289 6.65 -19.49 25.77
C TYR A 289 7.69 -19.90 24.71
N GLU A 290 7.49 -21.05 24.08
CA GLU A 290 8.32 -21.50 22.96
C GLU A 290 7.64 -21.11 21.64
N THR A 291 8.22 -20.13 20.94
CA THR A 291 7.79 -19.79 19.59
C THR A 291 8.21 -20.90 18.64
N PRO A 292 7.29 -21.53 17.88
CA PRO A 292 7.65 -22.57 16.92
C PRO A 292 8.63 -22.06 15.86
N ASP A 293 9.54 -22.91 15.40
CA ASP A 293 10.48 -22.60 14.30
C ASP A 293 9.78 -22.38 12.94
N THR A 294 8.46 -22.64 12.85
CA THR A 294 7.61 -22.34 11.70
C THR A 294 6.77 -21.08 11.85
N TYR A 295 6.76 -20.41 13.00
CA TYR A 295 5.81 -19.34 13.31
C TYR A 295 5.75 -18.25 12.23
N TRP A 296 6.91 -17.72 11.86
CA TRP A 296 7.01 -16.69 10.84
C TRP A 296 6.69 -17.17 9.43
N VAL A 297 6.94 -18.45 9.15
CA VAL A 297 6.56 -19.06 7.87
C VAL A 297 5.04 -19.10 7.75
N ASP A 298 4.34 -19.49 8.81
CA ASP A 298 2.89 -19.51 8.82
C ASP A 298 2.31 -18.10 8.66
N SER A 299 2.83 -17.13 9.42
CA SER A 299 2.42 -15.71 9.32
C SER A 299 2.60 -15.13 7.92
N ASP A 300 3.70 -15.43 7.23
CA ASP A 300 3.93 -14.93 5.87
C ASP A 300 2.99 -15.54 4.84
N LEU A 301 2.74 -16.84 4.94
CA LEU A 301 1.80 -17.50 4.04
C LEU A 301 0.38 -16.94 4.24
N GLU A 302 0.02 -16.58 5.46
CA GLU A 302 -1.20 -15.84 5.74
C GLU A 302 -1.19 -14.47 5.06
N HIS A 303 -0.15 -13.64 5.24
CA HIS A 303 -0.09 -12.30 4.62
C HIS A 303 -0.14 -12.36 3.08
N MET A 304 0.57 -13.30 2.45
CA MET A 304 0.50 -13.58 1.01
C MET A 304 -0.91 -13.93 0.56
N ALA A 305 -1.60 -14.80 1.30
CA ALA A 305 -2.98 -15.17 1.01
C ALA A 305 -3.97 -14.02 1.23
N ASP A 306 -3.72 -13.17 2.23
CA ASP A 306 -4.52 -11.99 2.52
C ASP A 306 -4.46 -10.97 1.38
N ARG A 307 -3.27 -10.62 0.88
CA ARG A 307 -3.11 -9.69 -0.25
C ARG A 307 -3.81 -10.18 -1.52
N VAL A 308 -3.67 -11.46 -1.85
CA VAL A 308 -4.37 -12.06 -3.00
C VAL A 308 -5.88 -12.08 -2.78
N GLY A 309 -6.33 -12.41 -1.57
CA GLY A 309 -7.75 -12.35 -1.20
C GLY A 309 -8.32 -10.93 -1.27
N ALA A 310 -7.55 -9.92 -0.87
CA ALA A 310 -7.91 -8.51 -0.93
C ALA A 310 -8.08 -8.03 -2.38
N LEU A 311 -7.17 -8.40 -3.30
CA LEU A 311 -7.34 -8.12 -4.73
C LEU A 311 -8.66 -8.74 -5.25
N MET A 312 -8.94 -10.00 -4.93
CA MET A 312 -10.18 -10.66 -5.33
C MET A 312 -11.43 -10.01 -4.69
N LYS A 313 -11.32 -9.53 -3.44
CA LYS A 313 -12.34 -8.72 -2.75
C LYS A 313 -12.62 -7.43 -3.53
N TYR A 314 -11.60 -6.66 -3.89
CA TYR A 314 -11.77 -5.41 -4.62
C TYR A 314 -12.38 -5.63 -6.00
N ARG A 315 -11.89 -6.62 -6.76
CA ARG A 315 -12.50 -7.03 -8.04
C ARG A 315 -13.99 -7.33 -7.88
N ALA A 316 -14.37 -8.13 -6.87
CA ALA A 316 -15.76 -8.48 -6.63
C ALA A 316 -16.61 -7.28 -6.17
N ARG A 317 -16.05 -6.40 -5.33
CA ARG A 317 -16.69 -5.16 -4.88
C ARG A 317 -16.95 -4.22 -6.06
N TYR A 318 -15.93 -3.95 -6.86
CA TYR A 318 -16.01 -3.04 -8.01
C TYR A 318 -16.92 -3.55 -9.12
N ALA A 319 -17.03 -4.88 -9.29
CA ALA A 319 -18.04 -5.45 -10.18
C ALA A 319 -19.47 -5.24 -9.65
N ARG A 320 -19.67 -5.21 -8.32
CA ARG A 320 -21.00 -5.01 -7.70
C ARG A 320 -21.42 -3.54 -7.68
N ASP A 321 -20.48 -2.62 -7.41
CA ASP A 321 -20.76 -1.18 -7.36
C ASP A 321 -20.73 -0.49 -8.73
N GLY A 322 -20.27 -1.19 -9.77
CA GLY A 322 -20.27 -0.73 -11.16
C GLY A 322 -18.99 -0.02 -11.59
N THR A 323 -18.01 0.13 -10.70
CA THR A 323 -16.66 0.64 -11.05
C THR A 323 -16.01 -0.24 -12.13
N ILE A 324 -16.18 -1.57 -12.03
CA ILE A 324 -15.91 -2.51 -13.12
C ILE A 324 -17.24 -2.84 -13.80
N ALA A 325 -17.53 -2.15 -14.91
CA ALA A 325 -18.80 -2.30 -15.63
C ALA A 325 -18.98 -3.68 -16.29
N ASP A 326 -17.89 -4.30 -16.76
CA ASP A 326 -17.89 -5.64 -17.35
C ASP A 326 -16.75 -6.46 -16.77
N VAL A 327 -17.09 -7.31 -15.80
CA VAL A 327 -16.13 -8.20 -15.12
C VAL A 327 -15.48 -9.21 -16.07
N THR A 328 -16.17 -9.62 -17.15
CA THR A 328 -15.61 -10.57 -18.11
C THR A 328 -14.56 -9.88 -18.98
N ALA A 329 -14.82 -8.64 -19.41
CA ALA A 329 -13.83 -7.84 -20.14
C ALA A 329 -12.62 -7.48 -19.25
N PHE A 330 -12.86 -7.19 -17.97
CA PHE A 330 -11.82 -6.97 -16.97
C PHE A 330 -10.93 -8.21 -16.83
N ASP A 331 -11.50 -9.40 -16.61
CA ASP A 331 -10.74 -10.64 -16.47
C ASP A 331 -9.94 -10.97 -17.73
N ALA A 332 -10.52 -10.74 -18.91
CA ALA A 332 -9.83 -10.92 -20.17
C ALA A 332 -8.64 -9.97 -20.31
N ALA A 333 -8.77 -8.72 -19.84
CA ALA A 333 -7.67 -7.75 -19.80
C ALA A 333 -6.58 -8.17 -18.80
N VAL A 334 -6.95 -8.57 -17.58
CA VAL A 334 -6.02 -9.11 -16.58
C VAL A 334 -5.26 -10.31 -17.16
N GLY A 335 -5.94 -11.20 -17.87
CA GLY A 335 -5.32 -12.35 -18.54
C GLY A 335 -4.32 -11.97 -19.64
N ARG A 336 -4.52 -10.85 -20.35
CA ARG A 336 -3.56 -10.34 -21.35
C ARG A 336 -2.30 -9.75 -20.71
N TYR A 337 -2.46 -9.06 -19.59
CA TYR A 337 -1.34 -8.42 -18.88
C TYR A 337 -0.61 -9.36 -17.92
N THR A 338 -1.19 -10.50 -17.60
CA THR A 338 -0.56 -11.51 -16.74
C THR A 338 0.51 -12.28 -17.52
N PRO A 339 1.81 -12.20 -17.13
CA PRO A 339 2.88 -12.89 -17.83
C PRO A 339 2.79 -14.43 -17.69
N GLY A 340 2.17 -14.93 -16.63
CA GLY A 340 1.97 -16.36 -16.43
C GLY A 340 1.71 -16.79 -14.99
N VAL A 341 2.17 -18.00 -14.66
CA VAL A 341 2.18 -18.59 -13.32
C VAL A 341 3.62 -18.85 -12.90
N TYR A 342 3.93 -18.50 -11.65
CA TYR A 342 5.22 -18.71 -11.03
C TYR A 342 5.18 -20.02 -10.23
N LEU A 343 6.14 -20.89 -10.49
CA LEU A 343 6.30 -22.14 -9.73
C LEU A 343 7.56 -22.04 -8.90
N ALA A 344 7.46 -22.43 -7.63
CA ALA A 344 8.63 -22.57 -6.78
C ALA A 344 9.57 -23.64 -7.33
N HIS A 345 10.88 -23.41 -7.20
CA HIS A 345 11.86 -24.42 -7.56
C HIS A 345 11.68 -25.71 -6.72
N THR A 346 12.00 -26.86 -7.32
CA THR A 346 11.85 -28.18 -6.66
C THR A 346 13.01 -28.54 -5.74
N THR A 347 14.04 -27.70 -5.71
CA THR A 347 15.20 -27.78 -4.81
C THR A 347 15.31 -26.48 -4.02
N GLN A 348 16.02 -26.53 -2.89
CA GLN A 348 16.25 -25.32 -2.09
C GLN A 348 17.11 -24.36 -2.89
N VAL A 349 16.66 -23.13 -2.99
CA VAL A 349 17.42 -22.01 -3.55
C VAL A 349 17.97 -21.21 -2.37
N THR A 350 19.26 -20.93 -2.36
CA THR A 350 19.93 -20.17 -1.28
C THR A 350 20.31 -18.76 -1.71
N THR A 351 20.15 -18.41 -2.98
CA THR A 351 20.37 -17.05 -3.47
C THR A 351 19.25 -16.14 -3.01
N ARG A 352 19.54 -14.86 -2.78
CA ARG A 352 18.57 -13.83 -2.39
C ARG A 352 18.72 -12.66 -3.36
N PRO A 353 18.13 -12.75 -4.58
CA PRO A 353 18.16 -11.65 -5.53
C PRO A 353 17.31 -10.47 -5.01
N PRO A 354 17.60 -9.24 -5.46
CA PRO A 354 16.80 -8.06 -5.15
C PRO A 354 15.31 -8.24 -5.43
N MET A 355 14.46 -7.49 -4.72
CA MET A 355 13.00 -7.53 -4.87
C MET A 355 12.55 -7.29 -6.32
N ALA A 356 13.21 -6.38 -7.03
CA ALA A 356 12.95 -6.13 -8.44
C ALA A 356 13.10 -7.39 -9.31
N GLY A 357 14.00 -8.30 -8.94
CA GLY A 357 14.23 -9.57 -9.60
C GLY A 357 13.17 -10.62 -9.33
N ILE A 358 12.35 -10.47 -8.29
CA ILE A 358 11.31 -11.43 -7.90
C ILE A 358 10.14 -11.41 -8.89
N ALA A 359 9.62 -10.22 -9.19
CA ALA A 359 8.52 -10.06 -10.14
C ALA A 359 8.96 -10.26 -11.60
N ALA A 360 10.26 -10.05 -11.89
CA ALA A 360 10.84 -10.20 -13.22
C ALA A 360 11.14 -11.65 -13.65
N ARG A 361 10.87 -12.64 -12.79
CA ARG A 361 11.17 -14.05 -13.06
C ARG A 361 10.37 -14.61 -14.24
N TYR A 362 10.92 -15.65 -14.88
CA TYR A 362 10.22 -16.35 -15.94
C TYR A 362 8.93 -17.00 -15.43
N ALA A 363 7.81 -16.60 -16.02
CA ALA A 363 6.51 -17.17 -15.74
C ALA A 363 6.16 -18.29 -16.73
N GLY A 364 5.60 -19.38 -16.21
CA GLY A 364 5.06 -20.47 -17.02
C GLY A 364 3.64 -20.18 -17.51
N ARG A 365 3.11 -21.04 -18.39
CA ARG A 365 1.74 -20.91 -18.90
C ARG A 365 0.70 -21.05 -17.79
N VAL A 366 -0.27 -20.13 -17.73
CA VAL A 366 -1.46 -20.25 -16.88
C VAL A 366 -2.28 -21.49 -17.28
N ARG A 367 -2.66 -22.32 -16.31
CA ARG A 367 -3.61 -23.43 -16.50
C ARG A 367 -4.82 -23.21 -15.59
N GLY A 368 -6.01 -23.45 -16.13
CA GLY A 368 -7.27 -23.21 -15.42
C GLY A 368 -7.68 -21.74 -15.45
N ASP A 369 -8.63 -21.40 -14.60
CA ASP A 369 -9.07 -20.02 -14.38
C ASP A 369 -8.01 -19.24 -13.58
N LEU A 370 -7.63 -18.07 -14.07
CA LEU A 370 -6.68 -17.18 -13.41
C LEU A 370 -7.32 -16.52 -12.18
N MET A 371 -8.63 -16.31 -12.21
CA MET A 371 -9.41 -15.68 -11.13
C MET A 371 -9.83 -16.68 -10.03
N ASP A 372 -9.60 -18.00 -10.23
CA ASP A 372 -9.67 -18.99 -9.16
C ASP A 372 -8.38 -18.94 -8.29
N ALA A 373 -8.16 -17.78 -7.67
CA ALA A 373 -6.92 -17.44 -7.00
C ALA A 373 -6.59 -18.38 -5.84
N ARG A 374 -7.60 -18.76 -5.06
CA ARG A 374 -7.48 -19.77 -3.99
C ARG A 374 -6.88 -21.07 -4.53
N HIS A 375 -7.43 -21.60 -5.62
CA HIS A 375 -6.93 -22.82 -6.23
C HIS A 375 -5.49 -22.65 -6.74
N GLN A 376 -5.18 -21.50 -7.36
CA GLN A 376 -3.82 -21.22 -7.85
C GLN A 376 -2.79 -21.25 -6.70
N LEU A 377 -3.06 -20.58 -5.57
CA LEU A 377 -2.18 -20.56 -4.40
C LEU A 377 -1.96 -21.97 -3.83
N LEU A 378 -3.05 -22.68 -3.54
CA LEU A 378 -3.00 -24.03 -2.96
C LEU A 378 -2.28 -25.04 -3.87
N ARG A 379 -2.40 -24.85 -5.19
CA ARG A 379 -1.72 -25.70 -6.17
C ARG A 379 -0.21 -25.46 -6.19
N VAL A 380 0.24 -24.22 -6.07
CA VAL A 380 1.68 -23.89 -5.98
C VAL A 380 2.28 -24.53 -4.72
N VAL A 381 1.64 -24.36 -3.56
CA VAL A 381 2.09 -24.97 -2.30
C VAL A 381 2.10 -26.49 -2.37
N SER A 382 1.04 -27.09 -2.91
CA SER A 382 0.94 -28.55 -3.03
C SER A 382 1.99 -29.14 -3.98
N PHE A 383 2.25 -28.47 -5.10
CA PHE A 383 3.30 -28.86 -6.04
C PHE A 383 4.68 -28.82 -5.36
N TRP A 384 5.00 -27.69 -4.73
CA TRP A 384 6.27 -27.50 -4.03
C TRP A 384 6.47 -28.50 -2.90
N ALA A 385 5.49 -28.66 -2.01
CA ALA A 385 5.57 -29.55 -0.84
C ALA A 385 5.78 -31.01 -1.27
N THR A 386 5.09 -31.44 -2.34
CA THR A 386 5.26 -32.78 -2.92
C THR A 386 6.67 -32.97 -3.48
N ALA A 387 7.16 -32.00 -4.27
CA ALA A 387 8.48 -32.08 -4.88
C ALA A 387 9.61 -32.08 -3.84
N ARG A 388 9.45 -31.29 -2.77
CA ARG A 388 10.42 -31.14 -1.67
C ARG A 388 10.29 -32.20 -0.59
N LYS A 389 9.28 -33.07 -0.68
CA LYS A 389 8.97 -34.13 0.31
C LYS A 389 8.75 -33.55 1.71
N VAL A 390 8.10 -32.40 1.79
CA VAL A 390 7.70 -31.79 3.07
C VAL A 390 6.77 -32.76 3.81
N PRO A 391 6.90 -32.91 5.15
CA PRO A 391 6.01 -33.76 5.92
C PRO A 391 4.54 -33.41 5.64
N LYS A 392 3.70 -34.44 5.49
CA LYS A 392 2.29 -34.25 5.11
C LYS A 392 1.57 -33.30 6.07
N GLU A 393 1.75 -33.50 7.38
CA GLU A 393 1.15 -32.66 8.42
C GLU A 393 1.55 -31.20 8.28
N ARG A 394 2.84 -30.93 8.02
CA ARG A 394 3.31 -29.57 7.77
C ARG A 394 2.69 -28.96 6.52
N ALA A 395 2.65 -29.71 5.42
CA ALA A 395 2.03 -29.24 4.18
C ALA A 395 0.52 -28.98 4.35
N ASP A 396 -0.17 -29.76 5.18
CA ASP A 396 -1.57 -29.53 5.56
C ASP A 396 -1.73 -28.20 6.33
N VAL A 397 -0.85 -27.92 7.32
CA VAL A 397 -0.87 -26.64 8.06
C VAL A 397 -0.62 -25.45 7.13
N MET A 398 0.40 -25.51 6.26
CA MET A 398 0.68 -24.44 5.30
C MET A 398 -0.50 -24.17 4.36
N ARG A 399 -1.18 -25.24 3.90
CA ARG A 399 -2.40 -25.10 3.08
C ARG A 399 -3.52 -24.44 3.87
N GLN A 400 -3.74 -24.86 5.12
CA GLN A 400 -4.80 -24.33 5.98
C GLN A 400 -4.58 -22.83 6.25
N ALA A 401 -3.35 -22.41 6.56
CA ALA A 401 -3.00 -21.01 6.79
C ALA A 401 -3.36 -20.13 5.58
N ILE A 402 -2.99 -20.57 4.37
CA ILE A 402 -3.37 -19.88 3.12
C ILE A 402 -4.88 -19.87 2.93
N ASP A 403 -5.53 -21.01 3.16
CA ASP A 403 -6.96 -21.19 2.92
C ASP A 403 -7.80 -20.27 3.79
N ASP A 404 -7.56 -20.30 5.10
CA ASP A 404 -8.28 -19.53 6.10
C ASP A 404 -8.06 -18.04 5.89
N ARG A 405 -6.82 -17.62 5.65
CA ARG A 405 -6.52 -16.19 5.48
C ARG A 405 -7.04 -15.63 4.16
N TYR A 406 -6.96 -16.39 3.06
CA TYR A 406 -7.57 -16.01 1.78
C TYR A 406 -9.09 -15.82 1.93
N VAL A 407 -9.77 -16.80 2.55
CA VAL A 407 -11.23 -16.73 2.78
C VAL A 407 -11.56 -15.53 3.66
N ARG A 408 -10.84 -15.33 4.77
CA ARG A 408 -11.01 -14.17 5.64
C ARG A 408 -10.90 -12.85 4.87
N ALA A 409 -9.84 -12.68 4.07
CA ALA A 409 -9.60 -11.47 3.29
C ALA A 409 -10.65 -11.23 2.21
N LEU A 410 -11.17 -12.30 1.59
CA LEU A 410 -12.21 -12.21 0.58
C LEU A 410 -13.57 -11.79 1.15
N TRP A 411 -13.89 -12.24 2.38
CA TRP A 411 -15.23 -12.13 2.97
C TRP A 411 -15.39 -11.06 4.04
N LEU A 412 -14.32 -10.62 4.71
CA LEU A 412 -14.40 -9.49 5.64
C LEU A 412 -14.65 -8.22 4.84
N THR A 413 -15.93 -7.83 4.79
CA THR A 413 -16.39 -6.49 4.47
C THR A 413 -15.94 -5.55 5.57
N ILE A 414 -15.22 -4.48 5.20
CA ILE A 414 -15.10 -3.28 6.05
C ILE A 414 -16.49 -2.65 6.15
#